data_AF-A0A2V7Z161-F1
#
_entry.id   AF-A0A2V7Z161-F1
#
_cell.length_a   1.000
_cell.length_b   1.000
_cell.length_c   1.000
_cell.angle_alpha   90.00
_cell.angle_beta   90.00
_cell.angle_gamma   90.00
#
_symmetry.space_group_name_H-M   'P 1'
#
loop_
_entity.id
_entity.type
_entity.pdbx_description
1 polymer ?
#
loop_
_entity_poly.entity_id
_entity_poly.type
_entity_poly.pdbx_seq_one_letter_code
_entity_poly.pdbx_strand_id
1 'polypeptide(L)'
;MPKNVRSDLDSRLARIEGHVSAIRRMLSAGDDCDSLLVQASAVRSALNGVLVGLMEAHLESCVVPCARTGRSDEAIGRFRQALETVLKRS
;
A
#
# COMPACT_ATOMS: atom_id res chain seq x y z
N MET A 1 5.79 -9.21 10.71
CA MET A 1 5.14 -9.53 9.43
C MET A 1 5.53 -10.93 8.94
N PRO A 2 4.57 -11.81 8.68
CA PRO A 2 4.85 -13.18 8.23
C PRO A 2 5.39 -13.22 6.79
N LYS A 3 6.16 -14.27 6.44
CA LYS A 3 6.92 -14.35 5.17
C LYS A 3 6.02 -14.34 3.92
N ASN A 4 4.86 -15.00 3.98
CA ASN A 4 3.89 -15.07 2.89
C ASN A 4 3.33 -13.67 2.53
N VAL A 5 3.00 -12.86 3.53
CA VAL A 5 2.51 -11.49 3.30
C VAL A 5 3.60 -10.61 2.69
N ARG A 6 4.85 -10.77 3.13
CA ARG A 6 5.99 -10.04 2.53
C ARG A 6 6.13 -10.35 1.04
N SER A 7 6.09 -11.63 0.67
CA SER A 7 6.23 -12.06 -0.72
C SER A 7 5.07 -11.59 -1.61
N ASP A 8 3.84 -11.57 -1.09
CA ASP A 8 2.67 -11.07 -1.83
C ASP A 8 2.78 -9.57 -2.09
N LEU A 9 3.11 -8.78 -1.06
CA LEU A 9 3.27 -7.34 -1.19
C LEU A 9 4.41 -6.97 -2.15
N ASP A 10 5.54 -7.69 -2.09
CA ASP A 10 6.66 -7.53 -3.02
C ASP A 10 6.23 -7.79 -4.48
N SER A 11 5.48 -8.87 -4.71
CA SER A 11 4.94 -9.18 -6.05
C SER A 11 3.97 -8.12 -6.57
N ARG A 12 3.20 -7.48 -5.69
CA ARG A 12 2.31 -6.36 -6.06
C ARG A 12 3.11 -5.11 -6.41
N LEU A 13 4.14 -4.80 -5.64
CA LEU A 13 5.05 -3.67 -5.90
C LEU A 13 5.77 -3.83 -7.24
N ALA A 14 6.26 -5.04 -7.57
CA ALA A 14 6.87 -5.32 -8.86
C ALA A 14 5.92 -5.07 -10.05
N ARG A 15 4.62 -5.39 -9.90
CA ARG A 15 3.61 -5.06 -10.93
C ARG A 15 3.37 -3.56 -11.05
N ILE A 16 3.32 -2.84 -9.92
CA ILE A 16 3.19 -1.38 -9.90
C ILE A 16 4.37 -0.72 -10.62
N GLU A 17 5.59 -1.19 -10.39
CA GLU A 17 6.79 -0.69 -11.08
C GLU A 17 6.66 -0.87 -12.60
N GLY A 18 6.16 -2.03 -13.04
CA GLY A 18 5.84 -2.28 -14.46
C GLY A 18 4.83 -1.28 -15.04
N HIS A 19 3.76 -0.97 -14.30
CA HIS A 19 2.77 0.03 -14.71
C HIS A 19 3.36 1.45 -14.78
N VAL A 20 4.16 1.85 -13.79
CA VAL A 20 4.84 3.17 -13.80
C VAL A 20 5.80 3.26 -15.00
N SER A 21 6.54 2.19 -15.29
CA SER A 21 7.40 2.09 -16.47
C SER A 21 6.61 2.21 -17.77
N ALA A 22 5.41 1.62 -17.85
CA ALA A 22 4.52 1.76 -19.00
C ALA A 22 4.04 3.21 -19.18
N ILE A 23 3.57 3.87 -18.12
CA ILE A 23 3.16 5.29 -18.16
C ILE A 23 4.30 6.18 -18.68
N ARG A 24 5.55 5.94 -18.24
CA ARG A 24 6.71 6.69 -18.74
C ARG A 24 6.91 6.51 -20.24
N ARG A 25 6.69 5.30 -20.78
CA ARG A 25 6.77 5.05 -22.22
C ARG A 25 5.65 5.77 -22.98
N MET A 26 4.42 5.73 -22.46
CA MET A 26 3.27 6.42 -23.04
C MET A 26 3.51 7.94 -23.12
N LEU A 27 4.04 8.53 -22.04
CA LEU A 27 4.44 9.95 -22.02
C LEU A 27 5.46 10.28 -23.10
N SER A 28 6.52 9.47 -23.23
CA SER A 28 7.54 9.68 -24.26
C SER A 28 7.04 9.45 -25.68
N ALA A 29 6.03 8.59 -25.86
CA ALA A 29 5.39 8.32 -27.15
C ALA A 29 4.39 9.39 -27.57
N GLY A 30 3.99 10.27 -26.64
CA GLY A 30 2.99 11.32 -26.91
C GLY A 30 1.56 10.79 -26.89
N ASP A 31 1.28 9.73 -26.12
CA ASP A 31 -0.06 9.19 -25.94
C ASP A 31 -1.01 10.23 -25.34
N ASP A 32 -2.32 10.04 -25.56
CA ASP A 32 -3.34 11.00 -25.15
C ASP A 32 -3.48 11.11 -23.62
N CYS A 33 -3.94 12.29 -23.17
CA CYS A 33 -4.06 12.61 -21.75
C CYS A 33 -5.05 11.69 -21.02
N ASP A 34 -6.13 11.26 -21.68
CA ASP A 34 -7.17 10.43 -21.05
C ASP A 34 -6.62 9.03 -20.75
N SER A 35 -5.91 8.43 -21.70
CA SER A 35 -5.20 7.16 -21.52
C SER A 35 -4.18 7.22 -20.39
N LEU A 36 -3.39 8.30 -20.31
CA LEU A 36 -2.43 8.52 -19.23
C LEU A 36 -3.12 8.62 -17.86
N LEU A 37 -4.26 9.35 -17.78
CA LEU A 37 -5.04 9.49 -16.56
C LEU A 37 -5.64 8.15 -16.09
N VAL A 38 -6.09 7.31 -17.03
CA VAL A 38 -6.57 5.95 -16.74
C VAL A 38 -5.45 5.10 -16.15
N GLN A 39 -4.27 5.09 -16.77
CA GLN A 39 -3.13 4.28 -16.28
C GLN A 39 -2.60 4.78 -14.93
N ALA A 40 -2.47 6.09 -14.75
CA ALA A 40 -2.09 6.68 -13.47
C ALA A 40 -3.11 6.34 -12.36
N SER A 41 -4.39 6.32 -12.69
CA SER A 41 -5.45 5.92 -11.76
C SER A 41 -5.38 4.44 -11.40
N ALA A 42 -5.02 3.57 -12.36
CA ALA A 42 -4.77 2.15 -12.09
C ALA A 42 -3.59 1.95 -11.13
N VAL A 43 -2.50 2.70 -11.30
CA VAL A 43 -1.36 2.69 -10.36
C VAL A 43 -1.79 3.12 -8.96
N ARG A 44 -2.53 4.22 -8.84
CA ARG A 44 -3.06 4.69 -7.54
C ARG A 44 -3.90 3.62 -6.85
N SER A 45 -4.80 2.96 -7.58
CA SER A 45 -5.63 1.87 -7.05
C SER A 45 -4.80 0.66 -6.62
N ALA A 46 -3.80 0.28 -7.40
CA ALA A 46 -2.88 -0.81 -7.03
C ALA A 46 -2.07 -0.47 -5.77
N LEU A 47 -1.59 0.77 -5.64
CA LEU A 47 -0.90 1.25 -4.45
C LEU A 47 -1.79 1.17 -3.20
N ASN A 48 -3.06 1.58 -3.32
CA ASN A 48 -4.03 1.48 -2.23
C ASN A 48 -4.18 0.03 -1.75
N GLY A 49 -4.19 -0.95 -2.67
CA GLY A 49 -4.23 -2.36 -2.31
C GLY A 49 -3.00 -2.82 -1.52
N VAL A 50 -1.82 -2.28 -1.81
CA VAL A 50 -0.59 -2.54 -1.03
C VAL A 50 -0.68 -1.92 0.36
N LEU A 51 -1.18 -0.69 0.47
CA LEU A 51 -1.36 0.01 1.75
C LEU A 51 -2.32 -0.73 2.68
N VAL A 52 -3.45 -1.21 2.16
CA VAL A 52 -4.39 -2.05 2.92
C VAL A 52 -3.72 -3.32 3.43
N GLY A 53 -3.00 -4.04 2.56
CA GLY A 53 -2.30 -5.26 2.98
C GLY A 53 -1.21 -5.00 4.03
N LEU A 54 -0.49 -3.90 3.94
CA LEU A 54 0.47 -3.47 4.98
C LEU A 54 -0.22 -3.19 6.32
N MET A 55 -1.39 -2.55 6.30
CA MET A 55 -2.17 -2.27 7.51
C MET A 55 -2.69 -3.54 8.17
N GLU A 56 -3.25 -4.48 7.40
CA GLU A 56 -3.68 -5.79 7.89
C GLU A 56 -2.52 -6.52 8.56
N ALA A 57 -1.36 -6.53 7.90
CA ALA A 57 -0.17 -7.17 8.43
C ALA A 57 0.35 -6.49 9.72
N HIS A 58 0.20 -5.17 9.83
CA HIS A 58 0.56 -4.42 11.03
C HIS A 58 -0.39 -4.73 12.20
N LEU A 59 -1.70 -4.82 11.93
CA LEU A 59 -2.70 -5.24 12.92
C LEU A 59 -2.37 -6.62 13.49
N GLU A 60 -2.16 -7.61 12.62
CA GLU A 60 -1.92 -9.00 13.04
C GLU A 60 -0.59 -9.18 13.77
N SER A 61 0.46 -8.48 13.35
CA SER A 61 1.81 -8.75 13.85
C SER A 61 2.29 -7.78 14.94
N CYS A 62 1.64 -6.64 15.13
CA CYS A 62 2.01 -5.67 16.16
C CYS A 62 0.89 -5.42 17.16
N VAL A 63 -0.36 -5.30 16.71
CA VAL A 63 -1.47 -4.88 17.58
C VAL A 63 -2.07 -6.06 18.36
N VAL A 64 -2.47 -7.12 17.65
CA VAL A 64 -3.09 -8.31 18.26
C VAL A 64 -2.20 -8.95 19.33
N PRO A 65 -0.87 -9.14 19.12
CA PRO A 65 0.00 -9.71 20.13
C PRO A 65 0.14 -8.80 21.37
N CYS A 66 0.27 -7.50 21.18
CA CYS A 66 0.41 -6.55 22.29
C CYS A 66 -0.86 -6.46 23.15
N ALA A 67 -2.04 -6.50 22.51
CA ALA A 67 -3.33 -6.52 23.21
C ALA A 67 -3.47 -7.73 24.15
N ARG A 68 -2.95 -8.90 23.73
CA ARG A 68 -2.92 -10.11 24.56
C ARG A 68 -1.96 -10.02 25.76
N THR A 69 -1.01 -9.09 25.74
CA THR A 69 -0.02 -8.88 26.82
C THR A 69 -0.40 -7.74 27.78
N GLY A 70 -1.62 -7.19 27.68
CA GLY A 70 -2.06 -6.06 28.52
C GLY A 70 -1.45 -4.70 28.14
N ARG A 71 -0.78 -4.61 26.98
CA ARG A 71 -0.19 -3.37 26.43
C ARG A 71 -1.03 -2.78 25.30
N SER A 72 -2.35 -2.84 25.47
CA SER A 72 -3.31 -2.52 24.41
C SER A 72 -3.26 -1.05 24.01
N ASP A 73 -3.11 -0.13 24.96
CA ASP A 73 -3.18 1.33 24.69
C ASP A 73 -2.02 1.82 23.81
N GLU A 74 -0.79 1.37 24.09
CA GLU A 74 0.39 1.69 23.26
C GLU A 74 0.23 1.14 21.83
N ALA A 75 -0.25 -0.09 21.72
CA ALA A 75 -0.43 -0.76 20.43
C ALA A 75 -1.52 -0.09 19.58
N ILE A 76 -2.64 0.28 20.20
CA ILE A 76 -3.73 1.01 19.54
C ILE A 76 -3.27 2.41 19.13
N GLY A 77 -2.47 3.10 19.97
CA GLY A 77 -1.89 4.40 19.64
C GLY A 77 -1.01 4.35 18.38
N ARG A 78 -0.10 3.38 18.31
CA ARG A 78 0.77 3.16 17.13
C ARG A 78 -0.05 2.82 15.88
N PHE A 79 -1.08 2.01 16.03
CA PHE A 79 -1.98 1.69 14.92
C PHE A 79 -2.73 2.91 14.41
N ARG A 80 -3.27 3.76 15.30
CA ARG A 80 -3.94 5.01 14.92
C ARG A 80 -3.00 5.93 14.14
N GLN A 81 -1.74 6.06 14.55
CA GLN A 81 -0.75 6.87 13.83
C GLN A 81 -0.46 6.34 12.41
N ALA A 82 -0.34 5.01 12.27
CA ALA A 82 -0.18 4.37 10.96
C ALA A 82 -1.42 4.58 10.08
N LEU A 83 -2.62 4.43 10.66
CA LEU A 83 -3.90 4.67 9.98
C LEU A 83 -4.01 6.12 9.49
N GLU A 84 -3.66 7.10 10.31
CA GLU A 84 -3.64 8.51 9.92
C GLU A 84 -2.69 8.77 8.74
N THR A 85 -1.55 8.08 8.70
CA THR A 85 -0.60 8.22 7.58
C THR A 85 -1.19 7.70 6.26
N VAL A 86 -1.93 6.59 6.32
CA VAL A 86 -2.58 6.02 5.13
C VAL A 86 -3.83 6.81 4.71
N LEU A 87 -4.57 7.37 5.67
CA LEU A 87 -5.81 8.11 5.42
C LEU A 87 -5.61 9.60 5.14
N LYS A 88 -4.46 10.19 5.48
CA LYS A 88 -4.09 11.56 5.11
C LYS A 88 -3.98 11.63 3.59
N ARG A 89 -5.12 11.89 2.94
CA ARG A 89 -5.24 12.09 1.51
C ARG A 89 -4.64 13.45 1.13
N SER A 90 -3.80 13.40 0.10
CA SER A 90 -3.89 14.18 -1.15
C SER A 90 -5.08 15.14 -1.26
#